data_AF-A0A1Q7MQN3-F1
#
_entry.id   AF-A0A1Q7MQN3-F1
#
_cell.length_a   1.000
_cell.length_b   1.000
_cell.length_c   1.000
_cell.angle_alpha   90.00
_cell.angle_beta   90.00
_cell.angle_gamma   90.00
#
_symmetry.space_group_name_H-M   'P 1'
#
loop_
_entity.id
_entity.type
_entity.pdbx_description
1 polymer ?
#
loop_
_entity_poly.entity_id
_entity_poly.type
_entity_poly.pdbx_seq_one_letter_code
_entity_poly.pdbx_strand_id
1 'polypeptide(L)'
;MPEYENRIATVGAEACAQLGIAFTISGIVWMDRTFVRRVGSDDCIFAGGRIILPRRMAGKLEPEDWRPLMISSLLYRRRLVWTMPIDMLITLLITPMLTILTAALVFAFVSRNFVAILLFLAVIIGLFLSTRIAQARKKLWLRADTEAAKMSGNEAFTLVLRKIESFDTNKNEKAKNRWFSRYLSSRPTIPERILNLRKI
;
A
#
# COMPACT_ATOMS: atom_id res chain seq x y z
N MET A 1 8.31 -18.30 -22.38
CA MET A 1 7.84 -17.24 -21.46
C MET A 1 6.76 -16.31 -22.03
N PRO A 2 6.66 -16.01 -23.35
CA PRO A 2 5.62 -15.13 -23.88
C PRO A 2 4.19 -15.59 -23.56
N GLU A 3 3.94 -16.90 -23.60
CA GLU A 3 2.63 -17.47 -23.28
C GLU A 3 2.19 -17.20 -21.82
N TYR A 4 3.12 -17.34 -20.86
CA TYR A 4 2.86 -17.03 -19.46
C TYR A 4 2.53 -15.54 -19.25
N GLU A 5 3.28 -14.66 -19.91
CA GLU A 5 3.02 -13.22 -19.86
C GLU A 5 1.69 -12.83 -20.50
N ASN A 6 1.36 -13.43 -21.64
CA ASN A 6 0.07 -13.22 -22.31
C ASN A 6 -1.09 -13.65 -21.40
N ARG A 7 -0.98 -14.81 -20.73
CA ARG A 7 -2.01 -15.27 -19.77
C ARG A 7 -2.18 -14.28 -18.62
N ILE A 8 -1.09 -13.78 -18.04
CA ILE A 8 -1.17 -12.77 -16.98
C ILE A 8 -1.79 -11.46 -17.48
N ALA A 9 -1.46 -11.04 -18.71
CA ALA A 9 -2.05 -9.85 -19.31
C ALA A 9 -3.57 -10.02 -19.49
N THR A 10 -4.03 -11.19 -19.92
CA THR A 10 -5.46 -11.54 -20.00
C THR A 10 -6.13 -11.47 -18.64
N VAL A 11 -5.55 -12.10 -17.61
CA VAL A 11 -6.05 -12.03 -16.22
C VAL A 11 -6.14 -10.59 -15.72
N GLY A 12 -5.13 -9.77 -16.04
CA GLY A 12 -5.13 -8.35 -15.70
C GLY A 12 -6.22 -7.56 -16.43
N ALA A 13 -6.49 -7.89 -17.69
CA ALA A 13 -7.55 -7.25 -18.48
C ALA A 13 -8.93 -7.62 -17.94
N GLU A 14 -9.15 -8.90 -17.60
CA GLU A 14 -10.36 -9.37 -16.94
C GLU A 14 -10.58 -8.66 -15.59
N ALA A 15 -9.53 -8.51 -14.78
CA ALA A 15 -9.61 -7.79 -13.51
C ALA A 15 -9.97 -6.31 -13.70
N CYS A 16 -9.43 -5.65 -14.73
CA CYS A 16 -9.81 -4.27 -15.07
C CYS A 16 -11.26 -4.19 -15.53
N ALA A 17 -11.71 -5.11 -16.38
CA ALA A 17 -13.08 -5.19 -16.86
C ALA A 17 -14.08 -5.42 -15.72
N GLN A 18 -13.79 -6.36 -14.81
CA GLN A 18 -14.62 -6.66 -13.63
C GLN A 18 -14.82 -5.44 -12.73
N LEU A 19 -13.82 -4.56 -12.65
CA LEU A 19 -13.87 -3.33 -11.86
C LEU A 19 -14.38 -2.11 -12.63
N GLY A 20 -14.70 -2.25 -13.92
CA GLY A 20 -15.09 -1.14 -14.80
C GLY A 20 -13.99 -0.09 -14.98
N ILE A 21 -12.72 -0.52 -14.99
CA ILE A 21 -11.56 0.37 -15.14
C ILE A 21 -11.09 0.32 -16.60
N ALA A 22 -11.15 1.46 -17.29
CA ALA A 22 -10.58 1.61 -18.63
C ALA A 22 -9.05 1.66 -18.56
N PHE A 23 -8.40 0.50 -18.67
CA PHE A 23 -6.94 0.38 -18.70
C PHE A 23 -6.52 -0.68 -19.74
N THR A 24 -5.80 -0.25 -20.78
CA THR A 24 -5.30 -1.14 -21.83
C THR A 24 -3.93 -1.67 -21.45
N ILE A 25 -3.78 -3.00 -21.41
CA ILE A 25 -2.53 -3.66 -21.08
C ILE A 25 -1.78 -3.99 -22.37
N SER A 26 -0.67 -3.30 -22.58
CA SER A 26 0.28 -3.50 -23.69
C SER A 26 1.37 -4.52 -23.38
N GLY A 27 1.55 -4.90 -22.11
CA GLY A 27 2.54 -5.89 -21.71
C GLY A 27 2.87 -5.88 -20.22
N ILE A 28 3.82 -6.73 -19.84
CA ILE A 28 4.28 -6.93 -18.46
C ILE A 28 5.72 -6.46 -18.33
N VAL A 29 6.04 -5.85 -17.20
CA VAL A 29 7.40 -5.45 -16.85
C VAL A 29 7.80 -6.09 -15.54
N TRP A 30 8.84 -6.91 -15.59
CA TRP A 30 9.40 -7.55 -14.40
C TRP A 30 10.46 -6.67 -13.76
N MET A 31 10.21 -6.14 -12.57
CA MET A 31 11.20 -5.37 -11.81
C MET A 31 10.99 -5.52 -10.30
N ASP A 32 12.08 -5.57 -9.54
CA ASP A 32 12.02 -5.61 -8.07
C ASP A 32 12.13 -4.21 -7.43
N ARG A 33 12.43 -3.18 -8.21
CA ARG A 33 12.58 -1.79 -7.75
C ARG A 33 12.12 -0.80 -8.81
N THR A 34 11.24 0.11 -8.41
CA THR A 34 10.91 1.33 -9.15
C THR A 34 11.79 2.48 -8.68
N PHE A 35 11.78 3.61 -9.39
CA PHE A 35 12.49 4.83 -8.97
C PHE A 35 12.14 5.27 -7.54
N VAL A 36 10.88 5.04 -7.11
CA VAL A 36 10.36 5.55 -5.83
C VAL A 36 10.44 4.51 -4.71
N ARG A 37 10.31 3.21 -5.03
CA ARG A 37 10.23 2.15 -4.01
C ARG A 37 10.59 0.76 -4.51
N ARG A 38 10.95 -0.12 -3.58
CA ARG A 38 11.03 -1.57 -3.82
C ARG A 38 9.62 -2.13 -4.09
N VAL A 39 9.54 -3.07 -5.03
CA VAL A 39 8.32 -3.81 -5.37
C VAL A 39 8.23 -5.03 -4.43
N GLY A 40 7.12 -5.14 -3.70
CA GLY A 40 6.80 -6.30 -2.86
C GLY A 40 6.51 -7.55 -3.69
N SER A 41 6.59 -8.75 -3.10
CA SER A 41 6.23 -9.98 -3.84
C SER A 41 4.76 -10.05 -4.22
N ASP A 42 3.95 -9.29 -3.51
CA ASP A 42 2.51 -9.21 -3.62
C ASP A 42 2.05 -7.90 -4.30
N ASP A 43 2.98 -7.16 -4.91
CA ASP A 43 2.65 -5.95 -5.67
C ASP A 43 2.21 -6.28 -7.09
N CYS A 44 1.12 -5.62 -7.50
CA CYS A 44 0.72 -5.45 -8.88
C CYS A 44 0.58 -3.95 -9.14
N ILE A 45 1.38 -3.37 -10.03
CA ILE A 45 1.34 -1.93 -10.30
C ILE A 45 0.93 -1.71 -11.75
N PHE A 46 -0.19 -1.02 -11.95
CA PHE A 46 -0.72 -0.67 -13.26
C PHE A 46 -0.29 0.75 -13.62
N ALA A 47 0.62 0.90 -14.58
CA ALA A 47 1.18 2.19 -14.98
C ALA A 47 1.61 2.20 -16.46
N GLY A 48 1.34 3.28 -17.18
CA GLY A 48 1.79 3.47 -18.57
C GLY A 48 1.32 2.36 -19.53
N GLY A 49 0.11 1.84 -19.32
CA GLY A 49 -0.43 0.73 -20.11
C GLY A 49 0.30 -0.61 -19.88
N ARG A 50 1.07 -0.76 -18.80
CA ARG A 50 1.78 -2.00 -18.46
C ARG A 50 1.48 -2.44 -17.04
N ILE A 51 1.61 -3.74 -16.79
CA ILE A 51 1.58 -4.32 -15.44
C ILE A 51 3.01 -4.54 -14.99
N ILE A 52 3.40 -3.90 -13.90
CA ILE A 52 4.69 -4.08 -13.27
C ILE A 52 4.56 -5.12 -12.16
N LEU A 53 5.31 -6.22 -12.28
CA LEU A 53 5.31 -7.34 -11.35
C LEU A 53 6.73 -7.59 -10.80
N PRO A 54 6.85 -8.13 -9.57
CA PRO A 54 8.14 -8.46 -8.98
C PRO A 54 8.84 -9.57 -9.75
N ARG A 55 10.05 -9.28 -10.28
CA ARG A 55 10.86 -10.23 -11.06
C ARG A 55 11.12 -11.52 -10.28
N ARG A 56 11.30 -11.41 -8.96
CA ARG A 56 11.50 -12.56 -8.06
C ARG A 56 10.33 -13.55 -7.95
N MET A 57 9.15 -13.18 -8.45
CA MET A 57 7.95 -14.02 -8.47
C MET A 57 7.60 -14.55 -9.87
N ALA A 58 8.33 -14.13 -10.91
CA ALA A 58 8.13 -14.62 -12.27
C ALA A 58 8.23 -16.15 -12.31
N GLY A 59 7.19 -16.82 -12.81
CA GLY A 59 7.12 -18.28 -12.91
C GLY A 59 6.89 -19.02 -11.59
N LYS A 60 6.82 -18.34 -10.43
CA LYS A 60 6.50 -18.97 -9.13
C LYS A 60 5.01 -19.00 -8.83
N LEU A 61 4.29 -18.01 -9.32
CA LEU A 61 2.84 -17.90 -9.24
C LEU A 61 2.24 -18.31 -10.58
N GLU A 62 1.12 -19.01 -10.54
CA GLU A 62 0.34 -19.29 -11.74
C GLU A 62 -0.32 -17.99 -12.23
N PRO A 63 -0.66 -17.87 -13.53
CA PRO A 63 -1.34 -16.68 -14.03
C PRO A 63 -2.60 -16.30 -13.23
N GLU A 64 -3.38 -17.29 -12.81
CA GLU A 64 -4.60 -17.07 -12.00
C GLU A 64 -4.32 -16.64 -10.57
N ASP A 65 -3.17 -17.03 -9.99
CA ASP A 65 -2.76 -16.59 -8.65
C ASP A 65 -2.61 -15.06 -8.60
N TRP A 66 -2.32 -14.41 -9.73
CA TRP A 66 -2.21 -12.96 -9.80
C TRP A 66 -3.55 -12.23 -9.74
N ARG A 67 -4.66 -12.89 -10.11
CA ARG A 67 -6.00 -12.30 -10.18
C ARG A 67 -6.42 -11.58 -8.89
N PRO A 68 -6.43 -12.22 -7.70
CA PRO A 68 -6.83 -11.55 -6.45
C PRO A 68 -5.86 -10.43 -6.04
N LEU A 69 -4.55 -10.55 -6.36
CA LEU A 69 -3.55 -9.52 -6.08
C LEU A 69 -3.78 -8.28 -6.95
N MET A 70 -4.07 -8.48 -8.24
CA MET A 70 -4.38 -7.43 -9.20
C MET A 70 -5.66 -6.69 -8.79
N ILE A 71 -6.74 -7.41 -8.49
CA ILE A 71 -8.02 -6.81 -8.06
C ILE A 71 -7.82 -5.98 -6.78
N SER A 72 -7.13 -6.52 -5.77
CA SER A 72 -6.81 -5.77 -4.55
C SER A 72 -6.01 -4.49 -4.86
N SER A 73 -4.98 -4.59 -5.71
CA SER A 73 -4.14 -3.43 -6.07
C SER A 73 -4.92 -2.35 -6.84
N LEU A 74 -5.81 -2.75 -7.74
CA LEU A 74 -6.66 -1.86 -8.53
C LEU A 74 -7.69 -1.16 -7.64
N LEU A 75 -8.36 -1.91 -6.76
CA LEU A 75 -9.30 -1.37 -5.77
C LEU A 75 -8.60 -0.40 -4.82
N TYR A 76 -7.42 -0.76 -4.31
CA TYR A 76 -6.62 0.12 -3.47
C TYR A 76 -6.26 1.41 -4.20
N ARG A 77 -5.80 1.33 -5.44
CA ARG A 77 -5.40 2.51 -6.22
C ARG A 77 -6.59 3.40 -6.56
N ARG A 78 -7.72 2.82 -6.97
CA ARG A 78 -8.97 3.56 -7.20
C ARG A 78 -9.38 4.29 -5.93
N ARG A 79 -9.41 3.59 -4.80
CA ARG A 79 -9.78 4.17 -3.51
C ARG A 79 -8.80 5.23 -3.03
N LEU A 80 -7.49 5.05 -3.24
CA LEU A 80 -6.47 6.03 -2.85
C LEU A 80 -6.64 7.37 -3.59
N VAL A 81 -7.09 7.35 -4.85
CA VAL A 81 -7.36 8.57 -5.64
C VAL A 81 -8.61 9.29 -5.15
N TRP A 82 -9.65 8.55 -4.73
CA TRP A 82 -10.98 9.12 -4.50
C TRP A 82 -11.38 9.26 -3.03
N THR A 83 -10.75 8.53 -2.11
CA THR A 83 -11.15 8.52 -0.69
C THR A 83 -9.96 8.84 0.21
N MET A 84 -9.68 10.12 0.40
CA MET A 84 -9.08 10.51 1.68
C MET A 84 -10.17 10.39 2.75
N PRO A 85 -9.96 9.61 3.82
CA PRO A 85 -10.93 9.56 4.90
C PRO A 85 -11.09 10.96 5.50
N ILE A 86 -12.32 11.35 5.85
CA ILE A 86 -12.63 12.66 6.45
C ILE A 86 -11.72 12.90 7.67
N ASP A 87 -11.45 11.87 8.47
CA ASP A 87 -10.52 11.92 9.61
C ASP A 87 -9.11 12.40 9.20
N MET A 88 -8.63 12.01 8.02
CA MET A 88 -7.33 12.45 7.50
C MET A 88 -7.38 13.89 6.99
N LEU A 89 -8.50 14.33 6.40
CA LEU A 89 -8.71 15.72 6.03
C LEU A 89 -8.74 16.63 7.27
N ILE A 90 -9.50 16.23 8.30
CA ILE A 90 -9.58 16.90 9.59
C ILE A 90 -8.19 16.97 10.22
N THR A 91 -7.44 15.86 10.25
CA THR A 91 -6.07 15.86 10.79
C THR A 91 -5.15 16.79 10.00
N LEU A 92 -5.26 16.82 8.66
CA LEU A 92 -4.43 17.67 7.81
C LEU A 92 -4.71 19.17 8.00
N LEU A 93 -5.95 19.54 8.35
CA LEU A 93 -6.35 20.94 8.56
C LEU A 93 -6.16 21.42 10.00
N ILE A 94 -6.58 20.60 10.98
CA ILE A 94 -6.60 20.99 12.40
C ILE A 94 -5.20 20.92 13.03
N THR A 95 -4.40 19.91 12.70
CA THR A 95 -3.06 19.75 13.27
C THR A 95 -2.15 20.96 13.00
N PRO A 96 -1.99 21.50 11.76
CA PRO A 96 -1.15 22.68 11.53
C PRO A 96 -1.73 23.95 12.17
N MET A 97 -3.06 24.08 12.28
CA MET A 97 -3.67 25.24 12.93
C MET A 97 -3.34 25.28 14.43
N LEU A 98 -3.53 24.15 15.13
CA LEU A 98 -3.20 24.01 16.55
C LEU A 98 -1.72 24.28 16.83
N THR A 99 -0.84 23.92 15.90
CA THR A 99 0.60 24.05 16.12
C THR A 99 1.10 25.46 15.88
N ILE A 100 0.55 26.17 14.90
CA ILE A 100 0.77 27.62 14.74
C ILE A 100 0.28 28.34 16.00
N LEU A 101 -0.91 28.00 16.49
CA LEU A 101 -1.48 28.59 17.70
C LEU A 101 -0.59 28.33 18.94
N THR A 102 -0.13 27.09 19.11
CA THR A 102 0.77 26.72 20.22
C THR A 102 2.12 27.42 20.10
N ALA A 103 2.70 27.50 18.90
CA ALA A 103 3.96 28.22 18.66
C ALA A 103 3.83 29.72 18.97
N ALA A 104 2.72 30.35 18.56
CA ALA A 104 2.43 31.75 18.83
C ALA A 104 2.26 32.01 20.35
N LEU A 105 1.61 31.10 21.07
CA LEU A 105 1.48 31.18 22.52
C LEU A 105 2.84 31.05 23.22
N VAL A 106 3.68 30.09 22.82
CA VAL A 106 5.03 29.93 23.40
C VAL A 106 5.92 31.14 23.07
N PHE A 107 5.79 31.73 21.89
CA PHE A 107 6.49 32.96 21.51
C PHE A 107 6.15 34.13 22.44
N ALA A 108 4.86 34.31 22.74
CA ALA A 108 4.39 35.39 23.60
C ALA A 108 4.93 35.31 25.04
N PHE A 109 5.27 34.12 25.52
CA PHE A 109 5.65 33.89 26.92
C PHE A 109 7.14 33.60 27.16
N VAL A 110 7.89 33.01 26.22
CA VAL A 110 9.14 32.31 26.57
C VAL A 110 10.41 32.69 25.79
N SER A 111 10.37 33.13 24.52
CA SER A 111 11.64 33.18 23.75
C SER A 111 11.79 34.23 22.63
N ARG A 112 13.04 34.68 22.45
CA ARG A 112 13.54 35.50 21.32
C ARG A 112 13.81 34.68 20.04
N ASN A 113 13.70 33.34 20.11
CA ASN A 113 14.12 32.40 19.06
C ASN A 113 12.93 31.61 18.46
N PHE A 114 11.93 32.35 17.99
CA PHE A 114 10.70 31.81 17.38
C PHE A 114 10.93 30.76 16.29
N VAL A 115 11.93 30.97 15.45
CA VAL A 115 12.23 30.10 14.31
C VAL A 115 12.61 28.69 14.76
N ALA A 116 13.38 28.55 15.84
CA ALA A 116 13.79 27.24 16.35
C ALA A 116 12.58 26.43 16.88
N ILE A 117 11.64 27.10 17.54
CA ILE A 117 10.42 26.48 18.08
C ILE A 117 9.50 26.03 16.94
N LEU A 118 9.32 26.87 15.91
CA LEU A 118 8.55 26.49 14.73
C LEU A 118 9.14 25.29 14.01
N LEU A 119 10.47 25.25 13.82
CA LEU A 119 11.13 24.11 13.18
C LEU A 119 10.97 22.83 14.01
N PHE A 120 11.12 22.91 15.33
CA PHE A 120 10.90 21.77 16.22
C PHE A 120 9.47 21.24 16.12
N LEU A 121 8.48 22.12 16.20
CA LEU A 121 7.06 21.73 16.05
C LEU A 121 6.79 21.15 14.67
N ALA A 122 7.29 21.76 13.61
CA ALA A 122 7.15 21.27 12.24
C ALA A 122 7.66 19.83 12.08
N VAL A 123 8.78 19.48 12.72
CA VAL A 123 9.32 18.12 12.72
C VAL A 123 8.39 17.15 13.46
N ILE A 124 7.92 17.50 14.66
CA ILE A 124 7.02 16.64 15.45
C ILE A 124 5.69 16.40 14.71
N ILE A 125 5.13 17.45 14.12
CA ILE A 125 3.89 17.38 13.33
C ILE A 125 4.10 16.55 12.08
N GLY A 126 5.19 16.79 11.36
CA GLY A 126 5.54 16.05 10.16
C GLY A 126 5.62 14.55 10.45
N LEU A 127 6.29 14.17 11.54
CA LEU A 127 6.34 12.78 12.00
C LEU A 127 4.94 12.27 12.33
N PHE A 128 4.15 12.99 13.13
CA PHE A 128 2.80 12.59 13.50
C PHE A 128 1.89 12.39 12.28
N LEU A 129 1.82 13.36 11.38
CA LEU A 129 1.04 13.28 10.14
C LEU A 129 1.51 12.11 9.26
N SER A 130 2.82 11.92 9.12
CA SER A 130 3.36 10.81 8.33
C SER A 130 2.87 9.45 8.84
N THR A 131 2.81 9.26 10.16
CA THR A 131 2.31 8.01 10.78
C THR A 131 0.82 7.82 10.53
N ARG A 132 0.00 8.89 10.68
CA ARG A 132 -1.44 8.84 10.48
C ARG A 132 -1.80 8.52 9.04
N ILE A 133 -1.11 9.16 8.09
CA ILE A 133 -1.28 8.91 6.66
C ILE A 133 -0.88 7.46 6.33
N ALA A 134 0.23 6.97 6.88
CA ALA A 134 0.66 5.58 6.68
C ALA A 134 -0.41 4.59 7.17
N GLN A 135 -0.94 4.78 8.38
CA GLN A 135 -1.98 3.93 8.94
C GLN A 135 -3.30 3.99 8.15
N ALA A 136 -3.70 5.19 7.70
CA ALA A 136 -4.89 5.35 6.85
C ALA A 136 -4.74 4.58 5.54
N ARG A 137 -3.60 4.73 4.85
CA ARG A 137 -3.29 3.97 3.63
C ARG A 137 -3.32 2.47 3.86
N LYS A 138 -2.74 2.00 4.96
CA LYS A 138 -2.75 0.58 5.34
C LYS A 138 -4.17 0.06 5.52
N LYS A 139 -5.05 0.81 6.21
CA LYS A 139 -6.46 0.45 6.40
C LYS A 139 -7.22 0.41 5.07
N LEU A 140 -6.97 1.35 4.16
CA LEU A 140 -7.57 1.34 2.81
C LEU A 140 -7.15 0.11 2.01
N TRP A 141 -5.88 -0.28 2.10
CA TRP A 141 -5.38 -1.51 1.46
C TRP A 141 -6.09 -2.75 2.02
N LEU A 142 -6.15 -2.91 3.34
CA LEU A 142 -6.83 -4.06 3.95
C LEU A 142 -8.31 -4.13 3.57
N ARG A 143 -8.99 -3.00 3.37
CA ARG A 143 -10.36 -3.00 2.83
C ARG A 143 -10.42 -3.43 1.37
N ALA A 144 -9.46 -3.01 0.54
CA ALA A 144 -9.34 -3.49 -0.84
C ALA A 144 -9.11 -5.01 -0.88
N ASP A 145 -8.34 -5.56 0.06
CA ASP A 145 -8.18 -7.01 0.20
C ASP A 145 -9.50 -7.72 0.51
N THR A 146 -10.30 -7.19 1.44
CA THR A 146 -11.60 -7.79 1.77
C THR A 146 -12.57 -7.79 0.59
N GLU A 147 -12.55 -6.74 -0.24
CA GLU A 147 -13.40 -6.65 -1.43
C GLU A 147 -12.89 -7.58 -2.54
N ALA A 148 -11.58 -7.64 -2.76
CA ALA A 148 -10.98 -8.57 -3.70
C ALA A 148 -11.25 -10.03 -3.30
N ALA A 149 -11.21 -10.36 -2.00
CA ALA A 149 -11.56 -11.68 -1.50
C ALA A 149 -13.04 -12.04 -1.76
N LYS A 150 -13.95 -11.08 -1.63
CA LYS A 150 -15.37 -11.28 -1.98
C LYS A 150 -15.58 -11.52 -3.48
N MET A 151 -14.74 -10.95 -4.33
CA MET A 151 -14.84 -11.08 -5.79
C MET A 151 -14.12 -12.32 -6.35
N SER A 152 -12.98 -12.71 -5.78
CA SER A 152 -12.12 -13.79 -6.29
C SER A 152 -12.14 -15.06 -5.43
N GLY A 153 -12.86 -15.05 -4.30
CA GLY A 153 -12.87 -16.13 -3.32
C GLY A 153 -11.84 -15.92 -2.21
N ASN A 154 -12.31 -15.97 -0.95
CA ASN A 154 -11.46 -15.75 0.22
C ASN A 154 -10.36 -16.82 0.35
N GLU A 155 -10.71 -18.08 0.14
CA GLU A 155 -9.77 -19.20 0.24
C GLU A 155 -8.67 -19.12 -0.82
N ALA A 156 -9.05 -18.88 -2.09
CA ALA A 156 -8.11 -18.72 -3.19
C ALA A 156 -7.12 -17.58 -2.91
N PHE A 157 -7.61 -16.43 -2.46
CA PHE A 157 -6.73 -15.30 -2.12
C PHE A 157 -5.81 -15.61 -0.93
N THR A 158 -6.34 -16.24 0.12
CA THR A 158 -5.54 -16.65 1.27
C THR A 158 -4.44 -17.65 0.88
N LEU A 159 -4.75 -18.61 -0.01
CA LEU A 159 -3.79 -19.59 -0.52
C LEU A 159 -2.66 -18.91 -1.31
N VAL A 160 -2.98 -17.95 -2.18
CA VAL A 160 -1.97 -17.16 -2.91
C VAL A 160 -1.05 -16.41 -1.95
N LEU A 161 -1.61 -15.76 -0.92
CA LEU A 161 -0.80 -15.04 0.07
C LEU A 161 0.13 -15.99 0.85
N ARG A 162 -0.34 -17.19 1.22
CA ARG A 162 0.51 -18.22 1.86
C ARG A 162 1.59 -18.73 0.91
N LYS A 163 1.27 -18.92 -0.37
CA LYS A 163 2.24 -19.29 -1.42
C LYS A 163 3.32 -18.21 -1.56
N ILE A 164 2.98 -16.94 -1.48
CA ILE A 164 3.96 -15.84 -1.46
C ILE A 164 4.82 -15.88 -0.19
N GLU A 165 4.20 -16.11 0.97
CA GLU A 165 4.90 -16.18 2.26
C GLU A 165 5.96 -17.28 2.29
N SER A 166 5.67 -18.45 1.71
CA SER A 166 6.64 -19.57 1.65
C SER A 166 7.88 -19.22 0.82
N PHE A 167 7.77 -18.32 -0.16
CA PHE A 167 8.91 -17.85 -0.96
C PHE A 167 9.68 -16.67 -0.38
N ASP A 168 9.12 -15.93 0.60
CA ASP A 168 9.76 -14.76 1.23
C ASP A 168 10.31 -15.08 2.64
N THR A 169 10.51 -16.36 2.97
CA THR A 169 11.01 -16.90 4.26
C THR A 169 12.25 -16.17 4.79
N ASN A 170 13.14 -15.73 3.89
CA ASN A 170 14.39 -15.03 4.23
C ASN A 170 14.19 -13.56 4.71
N LYS A 171 13.02 -12.95 4.50
CA LYS A 171 12.70 -11.61 5.01
C LYS A 171 12.10 -11.61 6.42
N ASN A 172 11.51 -12.72 6.84
CA ASN A 172 10.80 -12.81 8.12
C ASN A 172 11.75 -12.67 9.32
N GLU A 173 13.00 -13.15 9.21
CA GLU A 173 14.03 -12.93 10.23
C GLU A 173 14.44 -11.45 10.36
N LYS A 174 14.63 -10.74 9.24
CA LYS A 174 15.01 -9.32 9.25
C LYS A 174 13.86 -8.38 9.63
N ALA A 175 12.60 -8.80 9.45
CA ALA A 175 11.41 -8.04 9.81
C ALA A 175 11.09 -8.08 11.32
N LYS A 176 11.50 -9.14 12.02
CA LYS A 176 11.27 -9.31 13.47
C LYS A 176 11.89 -8.16 14.28
N ASN A 177 13.11 -7.74 13.92
CA ASN A 177 13.87 -6.67 14.59
C ASN A 177 13.42 -5.23 14.25
N ARG A 178 12.38 -5.03 13.43
CA ARG A 178 11.99 -3.69 12.93
C ARG A 178 10.57 -3.29 13.32
N TRP A 179 10.20 -3.46 14.59
CA TRP A 179 8.84 -3.15 15.06
C TRP A 179 8.42 -1.69 14.80
N PHE A 180 9.32 -0.71 15.04
CA PHE A 180 9.09 0.70 14.72
C PHE A 180 8.86 0.93 13.22
N SER A 181 9.66 0.30 12.34
CA SER A 181 9.48 0.40 10.90
C SER A 181 8.17 -0.21 10.41
N ARG A 182 7.63 -1.21 11.12
CA ARG A 182 6.33 -1.82 10.80
C ARG A 182 5.17 -0.88 11.16
N TYR A 183 5.26 -0.19 12.29
CA TYR A 183 4.26 0.81 12.69
C TYR A 183 4.25 2.03 11.75
N LEU A 184 5.42 2.42 11.23
CA LEU A 184 5.56 3.52 10.28
C LEU A 184 5.30 3.10 8.82
N SER A 185 5.10 1.81 8.55
CA SER A 185 4.86 1.31 7.19
C SER A 185 3.42 1.58 6.75
N SER A 186 3.26 2.23 5.60
CA SER A 186 1.95 2.39 4.95
C SER A 186 1.46 1.11 4.26
N ARG A 187 2.31 0.09 4.16
CA ARG A 187 2.01 -1.18 3.50
C ARG A 187 1.71 -2.25 4.56
N PRO A 188 0.59 -2.99 4.43
CA PRO A 188 0.35 -4.16 5.25
C PRO A 188 1.34 -5.29 4.91
N THR A 189 1.70 -6.08 5.90
CA THR A 189 2.52 -7.28 5.71
C THR A 189 1.67 -8.47 5.26
N ILE A 190 2.26 -9.49 4.63
CA ILE A 190 1.52 -10.70 4.21
C ILE A 190 0.75 -11.35 5.38
N PRO A 191 1.36 -11.54 6.58
CA PRO A 191 0.62 -12.05 7.73
C PRO A 191 -0.57 -11.17 8.14
N GLU A 192 -0.43 -9.84 8.10
CA GLU A 192 -1.53 -8.91 8.42
C GLU A 192 -2.67 -9.01 7.41
N ARG A 193 -2.35 -9.18 6.12
CA ARG A 193 -3.35 -9.39 5.06
C ARG A 193 -4.11 -10.70 5.29
N ILE A 194 -3.40 -11.80 5.56
CA ILE A 194 -4.01 -13.10 5.88
C ILE A 194 -4.89 -13.00 7.13
N LEU A 195 -4.41 -12.37 8.20
CA LEU A 195 -5.19 -12.17 9.42
C LEU A 195 -6.45 -11.34 9.18
N ASN A 196 -6.39 -10.35 8.29
CA ASN A 196 -7.54 -9.54 7.91
C ASN A 196 -8.58 -10.35 7.10
N LEU A 197 -8.13 -11.21 6.19
CA LEU A 197 -8.99 -12.10 5.40
C LEU A 197 -9.68 -13.20 6.24
N ARG A 198 -9.16 -13.53 7.42
CA ARG A 198 -9.84 -14.44 8.36
C ARG A 198 -11.03 -13.82 9.09
N LYS A 199 -11.21 -12.50 9.02
CA LYS A 199 -12.28 -11.76 9.71
C LYS A 199 -13.55 -11.58 8.88
N ILE A 200 -13.50 -11.99 7.61
CA ILE A 200 -14.62 -11.95 6.66
C ILE A 200 -15.17 -13.34 6.46
#